data_AF-A0A357I2J1-F1
#
_entry.id   AF-A0A357I2J1-F1
#
_cell.length_a   1.000
_cell.length_b   1.000
_cell.length_c   1.000
_cell.angle_alpha   90.00
_cell.angle_beta   90.00
_cell.angle_gamma   90.00
#
_symmetry.space_group_name_H-M   'P 1'
#
loop_
_entity.id
_entity.type
_entity.pdbx_description
1 polymer ?
#
loop_
_entity_poly.entity_id
_entity_poly.type
_entity_poly.pdbx_seq_one_letter_code
_entity_poly.pdbx_strand_id
1 'polypeptide(L)'
;MFFDFADIKKKSSESFVKSLEMIKAYNSKIPMTFSLNEHEVLELCSRVGIERPELNPATIGATLKVAREKIGFDELVVHTPEFAAASSAKDGEAYAIQERQTKVIRSAGAGDSFNGGYMCASLGDLPLKERLVMANAATAFFVTHATGPTKEELIAQIEKASDK
;
A
#
# COMPACT_ATOMS: atom_id res chain seq x y z
N MET A 1 13.39 2.88 1.24
CA MET A 1 13.29 2.48 -0.17
C MET A 1 11.95 1.82 -0.36
N PHE A 2 11.22 2.22 -1.40
CA PHE A 2 9.86 1.77 -1.67
C PHE A 2 9.88 0.77 -2.82
N PHE A 3 9.28 -0.40 -2.62
CA PHE A 3 9.18 -1.45 -3.62
C PHE A 3 7.73 -1.73 -3.98
N ASP A 4 7.51 -1.95 -5.27
CA ASP A 4 6.34 -2.60 -5.85
C ASP A 4 6.89 -3.70 -6.76
N PHE A 5 6.53 -4.95 -6.49
CA PHE A 5 7.04 -6.11 -7.24
C PHE A 5 6.25 -6.39 -8.52
N ALA A 6 5.24 -5.55 -8.80
CA ALA A 6 4.23 -5.84 -9.80
C ALA A 6 3.64 -7.24 -9.58
N ASP A 7 3.25 -7.91 -10.65
CA ASP A 7 2.56 -9.20 -10.60
C ASP A 7 3.42 -10.35 -10.03
N ILE A 8 3.31 -10.56 -8.72
CA ILE A 8 4.00 -11.60 -7.95
C ILE A 8 3.67 -13.01 -8.48
N LYS A 9 2.48 -13.23 -9.06
CA LYS A 9 2.04 -14.55 -9.54
C LYS A 9 2.87 -15.05 -10.71
N LYS A 10 3.49 -14.16 -11.48
CA LYS A 10 4.38 -14.52 -12.60
C LYS A 10 5.74 -15.05 -12.15
N LYS A 11 6.05 -15.02 -10.85
CA LYS A 11 7.30 -15.52 -10.28
C LYS A 11 7.08 -16.79 -9.49
N SER A 12 8.00 -17.74 -9.59
CA SER A 12 8.00 -18.94 -8.73
C SER A 12 8.13 -18.55 -7.27
N SER A 13 7.61 -19.40 -6.37
CA SER A 13 7.73 -19.18 -4.92
C SER A 13 9.20 -19.06 -4.48
N GLU A 14 10.07 -19.90 -5.03
CA GLU A 14 11.53 -19.85 -4.77
C GLU A 14 12.13 -18.49 -5.17
N SER A 15 11.83 -18.01 -6.39
CA SER A 15 12.35 -16.73 -6.86
C SER A 15 11.83 -15.56 -6.03
N PHE A 16 10.57 -15.62 -5.58
CA PHE A 16 9.98 -14.58 -4.75
C PHE A 16 10.62 -14.54 -3.36
N VAL A 17 10.74 -15.70 -2.70
CA VAL A 17 11.38 -15.80 -1.37
C VAL A 17 12.83 -15.32 -1.43
N LYS A 18 13.58 -15.73 -2.46
CA LYS A 18 14.96 -15.27 -2.66
C LYS A 18 15.05 -13.75 -2.83
N SER A 19 14.11 -13.14 -3.54
CA SER A 19 14.04 -11.68 -3.66
C SER A 19 13.78 -11.00 -2.31
N LEU A 20 12.85 -11.53 -1.51
CA LEU A 20 12.60 -11.01 -0.16
C LEU A 20 13.84 -11.10 0.73
N GLU A 21 14.56 -12.23 0.71
CA GLU A 21 15.80 -12.41 1.46
C GLU A 21 16.90 -11.42 1.04
N MET A 22 17.05 -11.19 -0.27
CA MET A 22 18.03 -10.22 -0.78
C MET A 22 17.69 -8.79 -0.35
N ILE A 23 16.41 -8.38 -0.41
CA ILE A 23 16.00 -7.02 -0.02
C ILE A 23 16.10 -6.83 1.50
N LYS A 24 15.72 -7.85 2.27
CA LYS A 24 15.83 -7.84 3.74
C LYS A 24 17.23 -7.48 4.22
N ALA A 25 18.28 -7.92 3.50
CA ALA A 25 19.66 -7.61 3.84
C ALA A 25 19.98 -6.09 3.86
N TYR A 26 19.18 -5.26 3.17
CA TYR A 26 19.33 -3.81 3.14
C TYR A 26 18.48 -3.08 4.18
N ASN A 27 17.50 -3.76 4.79
CA ASN A 27 16.53 -3.14 5.69
C ASN A 27 17.19 -2.48 6.92
N SER A 28 18.28 -3.06 7.44
CA SER A 28 19.05 -2.48 8.55
C SER A 28 19.77 -1.17 8.24
N LYS A 29 19.90 -0.82 6.95
CA LYS A 29 20.58 0.41 6.49
C LYS A 29 19.60 1.42 5.92
N ILE A 30 18.56 0.94 5.24
CA ILE A 30 17.56 1.75 4.56
C ILE A 30 16.21 1.12 4.87
N PRO A 31 15.26 1.82 5.51
CA PRO A 31 13.95 1.26 5.80
C PRO A 31 13.26 0.79 4.53
N MET A 32 12.82 -0.47 4.49
CA MET A 32 12.14 -1.06 3.32
C MET A 32 10.63 -0.97 3.48
N THR A 33 9.98 -0.33 2.51
CA THR A 33 8.53 -0.30 2.36
C THR A 33 8.15 -1.16 1.16
N PHE A 34 7.18 -2.05 1.32
CA PHE A 34 6.67 -2.89 0.24
C PHE A 34 5.17 -2.68 0.05
N SER A 35 4.79 -2.23 -1.15
CA SER A 35 3.42 -1.97 -1.55
C SER A 35 2.82 -3.16 -2.29
N LEU A 36 1.55 -3.43 -2.02
CA LEU A 36 0.81 -4.58 -2.51
C LEU A 36 -0.64 -4.16 -2.82
N ASN A 37 -1.21 -4.75 -3.85
CA ASN A 37 -2.67 -4.77 -4.01
C ASN A 37 -3.32 -5.94 -3.24
N GLU A 38 -4.66 -6.00 -3.27
CA GLU A 38 -5.46 -7.06 -2.63
C GLU A 38 -5.12 -8.48 -3.09
N HIS A 39 -4.68 -8.68 -4.33
CA HIS A 39 -4.28 -10.01 -4.80
C HIS A 39 -2.88 -10.40 -4.33
N GLU A 40 -1.97 -9.43 -4.31
CA GLU A 40 -0.58 -9.61 -3.94
C GLU A 40 -0.41 -9.84 -2.43
N VAL A 41 -1.22 -9.21 -1.58
CA VAL A 41 -1.18 -9.50 -0.13
C VAL A 41 -1.63 -10.93 0.17
N LEU A 42 -2.65 -11.44 -0.53
CA LEU A 42 -3.10 -12.82 -0.38
C LEU A 42 -2.04 -13.81 -0.88
N GLU A 43 -1.38 -13.48 -2.00
CA GLU A 43 -0.29 -14.27 -2.55
C GLU A 43 0.93 -14.28 -1.62
N LEU A 44 1.30 -13.12 -1.05
CA LEU A 44 2.33 -13.01 -0.03
C LEU A 44 2.01 -13.92 1.15
N CYS A 45 0.80 -13.81 1.72
CA CYS A 45 0.37 -14.62 2.86
C CYS A 45 0.50 -16.11 2.57
N SER A 46 0.00 -16.56 1.41
CA SER A 46 0.12 -17.96 0.97
C SER A 46 1.58 -18.42 0.91
N ARG A 47 2.46 -17.64 0.27
CA ARG A 47 3.88 -18.00 0.07
C ARG A 47 4.68 -17.99 1.35
N VAL A 48 4.37 -17.11 2.28
CA VAL A 48 5.07 -17.05 3.57
C VAL A 48 4.37 -17.89 4.64
N GLY A 49 3.32 -18.66 4.32
CA GLY A 49 2.63 -19.52 5.28
C GLY A 49 1.94 -18.74 6.39
N ILE A 50 1.14 -17.74 6.02
CA ILE A 50 0.20 -17.01 6.87
C ILE A 50 -1.21 -17.38 6.40
N GLU A 51 -2.12 -17.61 7.35
CA GLU A 51 -3.51 -17.91 7.05
C GLU A 51 -4.12 -16.81 6.18
N ARG A 52 -4.96 -17.21 5.21
CA ARG A 52 -5.57 -16.28 4.27
C ARG A 52 -6.46 -15.28 5.02
N PRO A 53 -6.15 -13.98 5.02
CA PRO A 53 -6.96 -12.99 5.71
C PRO A 53 -8.28 -12.73 4.98
N GLU A 54 -9.29 -12.31 5.73
CA GLU A 54 -10.43 -11.61 5.17
C GLU A 54 -10.01 -10.24 4.65
N LEU A 55 -10.55 -9.85 3.49
CA LEU A 55 -10.27 -8.55 2.85
C LEU A 55 -11.08 -7.42 3.52
N ASN A 56 -10.82 -7.17 4.80
CA ASN A 56 -11.34 -6.02 5.52
C ASN A 56 -10.20 -5.23 6.19
N PRO A 57 -10.38 -3.93 6.50
CA PRO A 57 -9.29 -3.07 6.94
C PRO A 57 -8.58 -3.53 8.21
N ALA A 58 -9.35 -3.97 9.21
CA ALA A 58 -8.81 -4.38 10.51
C ALA A 58 -8.02 -5.70 10.41
N THR A 59 -8.59 -6.70 9.73
CA THR A 59 -7.93 -7.98 9.51
C THR A 59 -6.65 -7.80 8.69
N ILE A 60 -6.70 -7.03 7.60
CA ILE A 60 -5.51 -6.76 6.78
C ILE A 60 -4.43 -6.03 7.58
N GLY A 61 -4.77 -4.98 8.35
CA GLY A 61 -3.79 -4.29 9.18
C GLY A 61 -3.04 -5.23 10.15
N ALA A 62 -3.78 -6.10 10.85
CA ALA A 62 -3.18 -7.11 11.73
C ALA A 62 -2.32 -8.13 10.97
N THR A 63 -2.79 -8.60 9.81
CA THR A 63 -2.03 -9.53 8.96
C THR A 63 -0.75 -8.90 8.43
N LEU A 64 -0.76 -7.61 8.08
CA LEU A 64 0.42 -6.90 7.61
C LEU A 64 1.51 -6.83 8.67
N LYS A 65 1.16 -6.67 9.95
CA LYS A 65 2.13 -6.75 11.05
C LYS A 65 2.86 -8.10 11.04
N VAL A 66 2.10 -9.20 11.03
CA VAL A 66 2.65 -10.56 11.03
C VAL A 66 3.50 -10.81 9.78
N ALA A 67 3.02 -10.40 8.61
CA ALA A 67 3.74 -10.56 7.35
C ALA A 67 5.05 -9.75 7.34
N ARG A 68 5.01 -8.49 7.77
CA ARG A 68 6.15 -7.59 7.88
C ARG A 68 7.25 -8.19 8.75
N GLU A 69 6.89 -8.70 9.94
CA GLU A 69 7.84 -9.33 10.86
C GLU A 69 8.43 -10.61 10.28
N LYS A 70 7.62 -11.41 9.57
CA LYS A 70 8.06 -12.66 8.95
C LYS A 70 9.06 -12.43 7.81
N ILE A 71 8.81 -11.46 6.94
CA ILE A 71 9.71 -11.13 5.83
C ILE A 71 10.87 -10.20 6.25
N GLY A 72 10.74 -9.51 7.39
CA GLY A 72 11.76 -8.62 7.95
C GLY A 72 11.86 -7.26 7.27
N PHE A 73 10.73 -6.65 6.93
CA PHE A 73 10.67 -5.31 6.32
C PHE A 73 10.24 -4.28 7.39
N ASP A 74 10.52 -3.00 7.17
CA ASP A 74 10.08 -1.93 8.07
C ASP A 74 8.62 -1.55 7.88
N GLU A 75 8.11 -1.64 6.65
CA GLU A 75 6.74 -1.25 6.37
C GLU A 75 6.12 -2.07 5.24
N LEU A 76 4.87 -2.48 5.45
CA LEU A 76 4.02 -3.02 4.41
C LEU A 76 2.80 -2.11 4.24
N VAL A 77 2.42 -1.86 3.00
CA VAL A 77 1.20 -1.12 2.65
C VAL A 77 0.39 -1.90 1.63
N VAL A 78 -0.92 -1.97 1.85
CA VAL A 78 -1.90 -2.58 0.96
C VAL A 78 -2.87 -1.53 0.50
N HIS A 79 -3.13 -1.49 -0.80
CA HIS A 79 -4.17 -0.67 -1.40
C HIS A 79 -5.24 -1.54 -2.07
N THR A 80 -6.50 -1.19 -1.84
CA THR A 80 -7.67 -1.79 -2.49
C THR A 80 -8.55 -0.68 -3.06
N PRO A 81 -9.58 -1.00 -3.87
CA PRO A 81 -10.55 0.00 -4.32
C PRO A 81 -11.36 0.65 -3.18
N GLU A 82 -11.42 0.04 -2.00
CA GLU A 82 -12.34 0.38 -0.91
C GLU A 82 -11.64 0.82 0.38
N PHE A 83 -10.36 0.48 0.53
CA PHE A 83 -9.55 0.90 1.67
C PHE A 83 -8.07 0.72 1.38
N ALA A 84 -7.24 1.33 2.22
CA ALA A 84 -5.83 1.02 2.30
C ALA A 84 -5.46 0.71 3.76
N ALA A 85 -4.44 -0.11 3.96
CA ALA A 85 -3.95 -0.48 5.28
C ALA A 85 -2.42 -0.57 5.26
N ALA A 86 -1.78 -0.20 6.36
CA ALA A 86 -0.34 -0.30 6.52
C ALA A 86 0.03 -0.81 7.91
N SER A 87 1.18 -1.50 7.96
CA SER A 87 1.88 -1.81 9.21
C SER A 87 3.31 -1.32 9.08
N SER A 88 3.73 -0.51 10.04
CA SER A 88 5.04 0.12 10.15
C SER A 88 5.71 -0.30 11.46
N ALA A 89 6.99 -0.63 11.40
CA ALA A 89 7.79 -0.92 12.59
C ALA A 89 7.88 0.29 13.54
N LYS A 90 7.86 1.50 12.97
CA LYS A 90 7.96 2.77 13.70
C LYS A 90 6.60 3.28 14.17
N ASP A 91 5.62 3.29 13.27
CA ASP A 91 4.36 4.02 13.46
C ASP A 91 3.17 3.10 13.86
N GLY A 92 3.37 1.77 13.93
CA GLY A 92 2.32 0.81 14.23
C GLY A 92 1.44 0.50 13.02
N GLU A 93 0.16 0.22 13.26
CA GLU A 93 -0.81 -0.13 12.22
C GLU A 93 -1.86 0.96 12.01
N ALA A 94 -2.24 1.20 10.77
CA ALA A 94 -3.35 2.07 10.42
C ALA A 94 -4.08 1.56 9.18
N TYR A 95 -5.34 1.96 9.02
CA TYR A 95 -6.10 1.78 7.79
C TYR A 95 -6.88 3.04 7.48
N ALA A 96 -7.18 3.30 6.20
CA ALA A 96 -8.05 4.38 5.77
C ALA A 96 -9.10 3.85 4.78
N ILE A 97 -10.37 4.19 5.00
CA ILE A 97 -11.47 3.85 4.11
C ILE A 97 -11.45 4.75 2.87
N GLN A 98 -11.82 4.18 1.72
CA GLN A 98 -11.97 4.88 0.45
C GLN A 98 -13.32 4.53 -0.17
N GLU A 99 -14.05 5.55 -0.62
CA GLU A 99 -15.21 5.31 -1.46
C GLU A 99 -14.78 4.79 -2.84
N ARG A 100 -15.35 3.65 -3.25
CA ARG A 100 -15.10 3.09 -4.57
C ARG A 100 -15.55 4.08 -5.65
N GLN A 101 -14.62 4.52 -6.48
CA GLN A 101 -14.91 5.45 -7.57
C GLN A 101 -15.79 4.78 -8.64
N THR A 102 -16.88 5.43 -9.02
CA THR A 102 -17.87 4.90 -9.98
C THR A 102 -17.65 5.38 -11.41
N LYS A 103 -17.04 6.56 -11.60
CA LYS A 103 -16.79 7.17 -12.92
C LYS A 103 -15.32 7.00 -13.33
N VAL A 104 -14.85 5.76 -13.39
CA VAL A 104 -13.46 5.44 -13.71
C VAL A 104 -13.19 5.69 -15.20
N ILE A 105 -12.26 6.60 -15.49
CA ILE A 105 -11.72 6.87 -16.84
C ILE A 105 -10.53 5.93 -17.11
N ARG A 106 -9.65 5.73 -16.12
CA ARG A 106 -8.42 4.93 -16.30
C ARG A 106 -8.04 4.20 -15.01
N SER A 107 -7.94 2.87 -15.06
CA SER A 107 -7.46 2.06 -13.93
C SER A 107 -5.97 1.69 -14.03
N ALA A 108 -5.43 1.58 -15.24
CA ALA A 108 -4.02 1.28 -15.46
C ALA A 108 -3.15 2.46 -14.96
N GLY A 109 -2.36 2.22 -13.91
CA GLY A 109 -1.57 3.23 -13.19
C GLY A 109 -2.17 3.67 -11.85
N ALA A 110 -3.31 3.10 -11.41
CA ALA A 110 -3.92 3.41 -10.12
C ALA A 110 -3.00 3.10 -8.92
N GLY A 111 -2.28 1.95 -8.98
CA GLY A 111 -1.27 1.58 -7.99
C GLY A 111 -0.08 2.53 -7.99
N ASP A 112 0.41 2.94 -9.17
CA ASP A 112 1.49 3.93 -9.26
C ASP A 112 1.08 5.27 -8.64
N SER A 113 -0.16 5.71 -8.88
CA SER A 113 -0.71 6.93 -8.27
C SER A 113 -0.86 6.80 -6.75
N PHE A 114 -1.24 5.62 -6.26
CA PHE A 114 -1.32 5.33 -4.82
C PHE A 114 0.06 5.43 -4.20
N ASN A 115 1.03 4.72 -4.77
CA ASN A 115 2.42 4.67 -4.33
C ASN A 115 3.03 6.08 -4.33
N GLY A 116 2.78 6.88 -5.36
CA GLY A 116 3.23 8.28 -5.45
C GLY A 116 2.66 9.16 -4.34
N GLY A 117 1.35 9.08 -4.08
CA GLY A 117 0.70 9.80 -2.98
C GLY A 117 1.23 9.38 -1.62
N TYR A 118 1.37 8.07 -1.39
CA TYR A 118 1.90 7.51 -0.14
C TYR A 118 3.35 7.96 0.10
N MET A 119 4.23 7.85 -0.89
CA MET A 119 5.61 8.30 -0.78
C MET A 119 5.72 9.82 -0.53
N CYS A 120 4.88 10.63 -1.18
CA CYS A 120 4.85 12.07 -0.95
C CYS A 120 4.49 12.40 0.51
N ALA A 121 3.48 11.73 1.06
CA ALA A 121 3.08 11.87 2.45
C ALA A 121 4.17 11.37 3.44
N SER A 122 4.80 10.23 3.14
CA SER A 122 5.89 9.67 3.95
C SER A 122 7.09 10.61 4.02
N LEU A 123 7.47 11.22 2.90
CA LEU A 123 8.56 12.21 2.85
C LEU A 123 8.21 13.52 3.56
N GLY A 124 6.92 13.80 3.76
CA GLY A 124 6.42 14.90 4.57
C GLY A 124 6.26 14.58 6.06
N ASP A 125 6.74 13.42 6.52
CA ASP A 125 6.63 12.94 7.91
C ASP A 125 5.19 12.91 8.45
N LEU A 126 4.19 12.76 7.57
CA LEU A 126 2.79 12.66 8.00
C LEU A 126 2.53 11.38 8.82
N PRO A 127 1.57 11.38 9.74
CA PRO A 127 1.10 10.17 10.42
C PRO A 127 0.64 9.08 9.45
N LEU A 128 0.80 7.81 9.84
CA LEU A 128 0.52 6.66 8.97
C LEU A 128 -0.88 6.68 8.35
N LYS A 129 -1.90 7.06 9.14
CA LYS A 129 -3.29 7.23 8.68
C LYS A 129 -3.39 8.30 7.58
N GLU A 130 -2.78 9.46 7.77
CA GLU A 130 -2.81 10.56 6.82
C GLU A 130 -2.09 10.20 5.51
N ARG A 131 -1.00 9.41 5.58
CA ARG A 131 -0.33 8.87 4.39
C ARG A 131 -1.29 8.03 3.53
N LEU A 132 -2.08 7.17 4.16
CA LEU A 132 -3.08 6.34 3.48
C LEU A 132 -4.21 7.19 2.89
N VAL A 133 -4.70 8.20 3.60
CA VAL A 133 -5.73 9.12 3.10
C VAL A 133 -5.23 9.89 1.87
N MET A 134 -4.02 10.43 1.92
CA MET A 134 -3.41 11.16 0.80
C MET A 134 -3.18 10.25 -0.42
N ALA A 135 -2.73 9.01 -0.19
CA ALA A 135 -2.56 8.01 -1.25
C ALA A 135 -3.90 7.64 -1.91
N ASN A 136 -4.94 7.39 -1.11
CA ASN A 136 -6.31 7.13 -1.59
C ASN A 136 -6.84 8.32 -2.40
N ALA A 137 -6.65 9.55 -1.92
CA ALA A 137 -7.09 10.75 -2.64
C ALA A 137 -6.38 10.91 -4.00
N ALA A 138 -5.06 10.69 -4.05
CA ALA A 138 -4.30 10.73 -5.29
C ALA A 138 -4.82 9.70 -6.30
N THR A 139 -5.05 8.46 -5.86
CA THR A 139 -5.60 7.40 -6.71
C THR A 139 -7.03 7.71 -7.16
N ALA A 140 -7.89 8.19 -6.27
CA ALA A 140 -9.27 8.56 -6.61
C ALA A 140 -9.32 9.65 -7.69
N PHE A 141 -8.43 10.66 -7.59
CA PHE A 141 -8.28 11.67 -8.62
C PHE A 141 -7.77 11.07 -9.94
N PHE A 142 -6.70 10.29 -9.89
CA PHE A 142 -6.11 9.68 -11.08
C PHE A 142 -7.11 8.82 -11.85
N VAL A 143 -7.85 7.95 -11.16
CA VAL A 143 -8.76 7.04 -11.86
C VAL A 143 -9.95 7.75 -12.51
N THR A 144 -10.28 8.96 -12.04
CA THR A 144 -11.39 9.78 -12.56
C THR A 144 -10.93 10.88 -13.53
N HIS A 145 -9.62 11.16 -13.65
CA HIS A 145 -9.09 12.23 -14.52
C HIS A 145 -7.99 11.75 -15.49
N ALA A 146 -7.46 10.54 -15.31
CA ALA A 146 -6.35 9.95 -16.06
C ALA A 146 -5.01 10.73 -16.01
N THR A 147 -4.88 11.65 -15.05
CA THR A 147 -3.68 12.44 -14.75
C THR A 147 -3.49 12.55 -13.23
N GLY A 148 -2.26 12.85 -12.78
CA GLY A 148 -2.02 13.18 -11.38
C GLY A 148 -2.62 14.54 -11.00
N PRO A 149 -3.03 14.73 -9.73
CA PRO A 149 -3.59 16.00 -9.26
C PRO A 149 -2.52 17.08 -9.09
N THR A 150 -2.92 18.34 -9.26
CA THR A 150 -2.23 19.50 -8.68
C THR A 150 -2.37 19.51 -7.16
N LYS A 151 -1.65 20.41 -6.47
CA LYS A 151 -1.75 20.56 -5.01
C LYS A 151 -3.18 20.89 -4.59
N GLU A 152 -3.80 21.86 -5.25
CA GLU A 152 -5.15 22.33 -4.93
C GLU A 152 -6.20 21.24 -5.17
N GLU A 153 -6.07 20.48 -6.26
CA GLU A 153 -6.93 19.35 -6.57
C GLU A 153 -6.77 18.20 -5.57
N LEU A 154 -5.54 17.91 -5.14
CA LEU A 154 -5.29 16.88 -4.14
C LEU A 154 -5.90 17.26 -2.79
N ILE A 155 -5.72 18.51 -2.35
CA ILE A 155 -6.37 19.02 -1.13
C ILE A 155 -7.89 18.89 -1.25
N ALA A 156 -8.48 19.36 -2.37
CA ALA A 156 -9.92 19.25 -2.59
C ALA A 156 -10.40 17.78 -2.62
N GLN A 157 -9.56 16.84 -3.05
CA GLN A 157 -9.88 15.42 -3.06
C GLN A 157 -9.77 14.79 -1.66
N ILE A 158 -8.76 15.16 -0.86
CA ILE A 158 -8.65 14.77 0.56
C ILE A 158 -9.86 15.28 1.33
N GLU A 159 -10.34 16.49 1.04
CA GLU A 159 -11.53 17.06 1.69
C GLU A 159 -12.82 16.25 1.46
N LYS A 160 -12.85 15.36 0.47
CA LYS A 160 -13.97 14.44 0.24
C LYS A 160 -13.82 13.12 0.99
N ALA A 161 -12.64 12.79 1.50
CA ALA A 161 -12.41 11.55 2.23
C ALA A 161 -13.24 11.56 3.52
N SER A 162 -13.87 10.43 3.82
CA SER A 162 -14.69 10.25 5.02
C SER A 162 -13.86 10.01 6.28
N ASP A 163 -12.56 9.71 6.12
CA ASP A 163 -11.70 9.11 7.14
C ASP A 163 -10.43 9.96 7.39
N LYS A 164 -10.60 11.29 7.36
CA LYS A 164 -9.54 12.29 7.56
C LYS A 164 -9.00 12.27 8.99
#